data_AF-A0A2Z3UXK0-F1
#
_entry.id   AF-A0A2Z3UXK0-F1
#
_cell.length_a   1.000
_cell.length_b   1.000
_cell.length_c   1.000
_cell.angle_alpha   90.00
_cell.angle_beta   90.00
_cell.angle_gamma   90.00
#
_symmetry.space_group_name_H-M   'P 1'
#
loop_
_entity.id
_entity.type
_entity.pdbx_description
1 polymer ?
#
loop_
_entity_poly.entity_id
_entity_poly.type
_entity_poly.pdbx_seq_one_letter_code
_entity_poly.pdbx_strand_id
1 'polypeptide(L)' 'MTNPHTHDNLDLAAKAQELADNELAGLLDRTAAKSVAITCATTRDLTEARDALDGVSPDEVRQAALALFDRLTTQSG' A
#
# COMPACT_ATOMS: atom_id res chain seq x y z
N MET A 1 4.39 -7.50 24.00
CA MET A 1 3.26 -7.76 23.08
C MET A 1 3.60 -7.05 21.79
N THR A 2 4.05 -7.78 20.77
CA THR A 2 4.26 -7.24 19.42
C THR A 2 2.89 -7.26 18.74
N ASN A 3 2.32 -6.10 18.44
CA ASN A 3 1.05 -6.01 17.74
C ASN A 3 1.21 -6.64 16.35
N PRO A 4 0.53 -7.76 16.05
CA PRO A 4 0.66 -8.42 14.76
C PRO A 4 0.36 -7.45 13.60
N HIS A 5 -0.64 -6.57 13.78
CA HIS A 5 -1.07 -5.62 12.75
C HIS A 5 0.00 -4.61 12.32
N THR A 6 0.89 -4.23 13.23
CA THR A 6 1.96 -3.26 12.90
C THR A 6 3.08 -3.92 12.10
N HIS A 7 3.27 -5.23 12.26
CA HIS A 7 4.18 -6.01 11.42
C HIS A 7 3.62 -6.18 10.02
N ASP A 8 2.30 -6.44 9.90
CA ASP A 8 1.61 -6.57 8.61
C ASP A 8 1.76 -5.30 7.77
N ASN A 9 1.53 -4.12 8.36
CA ASN A 9 1.67 -2.85 7.65
C ASN A 9 3.10 -2.55 7.19
N LEU A 10 4.12 -2.88 8.00
CA LEU A 10 5.52 -2.66 7.62
C LEU A 10 5.98 -3.63 6.52
N ASP A 11 5.53 -4.90 6.57
CA ASP A 11 5.75 -5.88 5.50
C ASP A 11 5.07 -5.43 4.19
N LEU A 12 3.82 -4.97 4.27
CA LEU A 12 3.07 -4.40 3.16
C LEU A 12 3.77 -3.18 2.56
N ALA A 13 4.28 -2.29 3.41
CA ALA A 13 5.01 -1.10 2.97
C ALA A 13 6.29 -1.47 2.21
N ALA A 14 7.04 -2.47 2.70
CA ALA A 14 8.24 -2.97 2.02
C ALA A 14 7.90 -3.57 0.65
N LYS A 15 6.90 -4.46 0.57
CA LYS A 15 6.46 -5.06 -0.69
C LYS A 15 5.95 -4.02 -1.70
N ALA A 16 5.19 -3.03 -1.23
CA ALA A 16 4.73 -1.92 -2.05
C ALA A 16 5.90 -1.06 -2.56
N GLN A 17 6.94 -0.87 -1.73
CA GLN A 17 8.13 -0.15 -2.13
C GLN A 17 8.94 -0.90 -3.21
N GLU A 18 9.04 -2.23 -3.12
CA GLU A 18 9.66 -3.07 -4.16
C GLU A 18 8.91 -3.00 -5.50
N LEU A 19 7.57 -2.95 -5.45
CA LEU A 19 6.72 -2.77 -6.63
C LEU A 19 6.88 -1.37 -7.23
N ALA A 20 7.01 -0.34 -6.38
CA ALA A 20 7.25 1.02 -6.82
C ALA A 20 8.64 1.21 -7.47
N ASP A 21 9.62 0.41 -7.05
CA ASP A 21 10.97 0.38 -7.65
C ASP A 21 11.01 -0.45 -8.95
N ASN A 22 9.97 -1.26 -9.21
CA ASN A 22 9.92 -2.08 -10.40
C ASN A 22 9.86 -1.23 -11.67
N GLU A 23 10.93 -1.27 -12.45
CA GLU A 23 11.07 -0.41 -13.61
C GLU A 23 10.07 -0.71 -14.74
N LEU A 24 9.52 -1.93 -14.77
CA LEU A 24 8.54 -2.36 -15.77
C LEU A 24 7.11 -1.92 -15.42
N ALA A 25 6.88 -1.45 -14.18
CA ALA A 25 5.60 -0.91 -13.77
C ALA A 25 5.35 0.45 -14.44
N GLY A 26 4.13 0.62 -14.98
CA GLY A 26 3.69 1.90 -15.55
C GLY A 26 3.73 3.03 -14.52
N LEU A 27 3.79 4.28 -14.99
CA LEU A 27 3.94 5.46 -14.11
C LEU A 27 2.86 5.52 -13.01
N LEU A 28 1.60 5.23 -13.39
CA LEU A 28 0.46 5.17 -12.47
C LEU A 28 0.65 4.12 -11.37
N ASP A 29 1.15 2.94 -11.75
CA ASP A 29 1.34 1.79 -10.86
C ASP A 29 2.47 2.07 -9.87
N ARG A 30 3.58 2.66 -10.32
CA ARG A 30 4.65 3.14 -9.42
C ARG A 30 4.15 4.22 -8.46
N THR A 31 3.36 5.18 -8.94
CA THR A 31 2.80 6.24 -8.07
C THR A 31 1.88 5.64 -7.01
N ALA A 32 0.97 4.76 -7.42
CA ALA A 32 0.08 4.04 -6.52
C ALA A 32 0.86 3.22 -5.49
N ALA A 33 1.86 2.45 -5.92
CA ALA A 33 2.70 1.65 -5.04
C ALA A 33 3.48 2.51 -4.03
N LYS A 34 4.00 3.67 -4.44
CA LYS A 34 4.63 4.62 -3.51
C LYS A 34 3.64 5.18 -2.49
N SER A 35 2.43 5.53 -2.92
CA SER A 35 1.37 6.00 -2.02
C SER A 35 1.01 4.92 -1.00
N VAL A 36 0.84 3.66 -1.42
CA VAL A 36 0.58 2.52 -0.52
C VAL A 36 1.73 2.33 0.46
N ALA A 37 2.98 2.36 -0.01
CA ALA A 37 4.16 2.18 0.82
C ALA A 37 4.24 3.24 1.93
N ILE A 38 4.09 4.52 1.57
CA ILE A 38 4.12 5.62 2.54
C ILE A 38 2.95 5.49 3.52
N THR A 39 1.74 5.26 3.03
CA THR A 39 0.55 5.14 3.89
C THR A 39 0.69 3.99 4.87
N CYS A 40 1.06 2.79 4.41
CA CYS A 40 1.26 1.63 5.29
C CYS A 40 2.41 1.84 6.29
N ALA A 41 3.48 2.56 5.90
CA ALA A 41 4.57 2.89 6.82
C ALA A 41 4.16 3.89 7.91
N THR A 42 3.19 4.77 7.63
CA THR A 42 2.71 5.78 8.59
C THR A 42 1.53 5.34 9.44
N THR A 43 0.86 4.25 9.08
CA THR A 43 -0.36 3.76 9.74
C THR A 43 -0.10 2.50 10.54
N ARG A 44 -0.90 2.26 11.59
CA ARG A 44 -0.70 1.12 12.49
C ARG A 44 -1.54 -0.11 12.16
N ASP A 45 -2.65 0.09 11.46
CA ASP A 45 -3.62 -0.94 11.11
C ASP A 45 -4.02 -0.87 9.63
N LEU A 46 -4.40 -2.02 9.06
CA LEU A 46 -4.81 -2.13 7.65
C LEU A 46 -6.05 -1.29 7.32
N THR A 47 -6.98 -1.18 8.27
CA THR A 47 -8.20 -0.38 8.09
C THR A 47 -7.87 1.11 7.98
N GLU A 48 -6.94 1.59 8.81
CA GLU A 48 -6.47 2.98 8.77
C GLU A 48 -5.72 3.28 7.47
N ALA A 49 -4.86 2.34 7.03
CA ALA A 49 -4.18 2.44 5.75
C ALA A 49 -5.16 2.54 4.58
N ARG A 50 -6.21 1.70 4.57
CA ARG A 50 -7.23 1.69 3.51
C ARG A 50 -8.02 3.00 3.45
N ASP A 51 -8.41 3.54 4.60
CA ASP A 51 -9.12 4.83 4.69
C ASP A 51 -8.28 5.98 4.14
N ALA A 52 -7.00 6.03 4.53
CA ALA A 52 -6.06 7.02 4.00
C ALA A 52 -5.84 6.88 2.49
N LEU A 53 -5.86 5.66 1.94
CA LEU A 53 -5.78 5.41 0.50
C LEU A 53 -7.07 5.80 -0.24
N ASP A 54 -8.24 5.67 0.38
CA ASP A 54 -9.51 6.11 -0.20
C ASP A 54 -9.57 7.63 -0.39
N GLY A 55 -8.83 8.38 0.44
CA GLY A 55 -8.64 9.83 0.32
C GLY A 55 -7.64 10.27 -0.76
N VAL A 56 -6.93 9.34 -1.42
CA VAL A 56 -5.94 9.68 -2.45
C VAL A 56 -6.62 10.23 -3.70
N SER A 57 -6.02 11.26 -4.30
CA SER A 57 -6.43 11.81 -5.58
C SER A 57 -5.21 11.90 -6.51
N PRO A 58 -5.38 11.72 -7.83
CA PRO A 58 -6.64 11.50 -8.57
C PRO A 58 -7.24 10.09 -8.42
N ASP A 59 -8.50 9.93 -8.83
CA ASP A 59 -9.28 8.68 -8.72
C ASP A 59 -8.53 7.45 -9.26
N GLU A 60 -7.83 7.62 -10.38
CA GLU A 60 -7.07 6.56 -11.05
C GLU A 60 -5.94 6.02 -10.16
N VAL A 61 -5.23 6.91 -9.43
CA VAL A 61 -4.18 6.54 -8.48
C VAL A 61 -4.79 5.86 -7.27
N ARG A 62 -5.94 6.35 -6.80
CA ARG A 62 -6.67 5.73 -5.69
C ARG A 62 -7.10 4.31 -6.03
N GLN A 63 -7.75 4.10 -7.18
CA GLN A 63 -8.19 2.77 -7.61
C GLN A 63 -7.00 1.81 -7.73
N ALA A 64 -5.90 2.26 -8.35
CA ALA A 64 -4.68 1.48 -8.46
C ALA A 64 -4.05 1.17 -7.08
N ALA A 65 -4.01 2.14 -6.18
CA ALA A 65 -3.45 1.98 -4.84
C ALA A 65 -4.29 1.02 -3.97
N LEU A 66 -5.61 1.15 -4.01
CA LEU A 66 -6.53 0.25 -3.30
C LEU A 66 -6.46 -1.17 -3.87
N ALA A 67 -6.38 -1.33 -5.20
CA ALA A 67 -6.23 -2.64 -5.82
C ALA A 67 -4.90 -3.32 -5.46
N LEU A 68 -3.80 -2.54 -5.43
CA LEU A 68 -2.50 -3.04 -5.00
C LEU A 68 -2.53 -3.45 -3.52
N PHE A 69 -3.10 -2.61 -2.66
CA PHE A 69 -3.23 -2.87 -1.24
C PHE A 69 -4.06 -4.14 -0.96
N ASP A 70 -5.20 -4.31 -1.63
CA ASP A 70 -6.05 -5.50 -1.52
C ASP A 70 -5.30 -6.79 -1.95
N ARG A 71 -4.54 -6.70 -3.06
CA ARG A 71 -3.71 -7.81 -3.53
C ARG A 71 -2.59 -8.18 -2.56
N LEU A 72 -1.95 -7.19 -1.95
CA LEU A 72 -0.87 -7.44 -1.01
C LEU A 72 -1.40 -7.99 0.32
N THR A 73 -2.51 -7.46 0.83
CA THR A 73 -3.16 -7.96 2.06
C THR A 73 -3.67 -9.39 1.89
N THR A 74 -4.17 -9.76 0.71
CA THR A 74 -4.59 -11.14 0.39
C THR A 74 -3.40 -12.12 0.30
N GLN A 75 -2.21 -11.65 -0.09
CA GLN A 75 -1.01 -12.50 -0.19
C GLN A 75 -0.24 -12.64 1.13
N SER A 76 -0.47 -11.76 2.10
CA SER A 76 0.15 -11.82 3.44
C SER A 76 -0.72 -12.55 4.48
N GLY A 77 -1.94 -12.95 4.12
CA GLY A 77 -2.90 -13.66 5.00
C GLY A 77 -2.85 -15.18 4.92
#